data_AF-A0A6N6KQ22-F1
#
_entry.id   AF-A0A6N6KQ22-F1
#
_cell.length_a   1.000
_cell.length_b   1.000
_cell.length_c   1.000
_cell.angle_alpha   90.00
_cell.angle_beta   90.00
_cell.angle_gamma   90.00
#
_symmetry.space_group_name_H-M   'P 1'
#
loop_
_entity.id
_entity.type
_entity.pdbx_description
1 polymer ?
#
loop_
_entity_poly.entity_id
_entity_poly.type
_entity_poly.pdbx_seq_one_letter_code
_entity_poly.pdbx_strand_id
1 'polypeptide(L)'
;MYDETFTKKEKKKQFGENNYYELFFSNKGGLVMPVIIEWTFEDGSTEIERIPVEIWRKNENNFQKVFVKDKVVTSIRIDPYKETADIDVSNNDWPIREVPTRFQVFKKHKQMEQLNPMQKAKKKVKKP
;
A
#
# COMPACT_ATOMS: atom_id res chain seq x y z
N MET A 1 -11.27 -31.05 5.24
CA MET A 1 -9.90 -30.74 4.79
C MET A 1 -10.00 -30.48 3.30
N TYR A 2 -9.48 -29.36 2.79
CA TYR A 2 -9.58 -29.06 1.35
C TYR A 2 -8.52 -29.87 0.62
N ASP A 3 -8.94 -30.75 -0.29
CA ASP A 3 -8.02 -31.45 -1.19
C ASP A 3 -7.32 -30.40 -2.06
N GLU A 4 -6.00 -30.28 -1.91
CA GLU A 4 -5.20 -29.53 -2.86
C GLU A 4 -5.25 -30.27 -4.20
N THR A 5 -6.02 -29.75 -5.14
CA THR A 5 -6.32 -30.44 -6.40
C THR A 5 -5.12 -30.65 -7.34
N PHE A 6 -3.95 -30.07 -7.06
CA PHE A 6 -2.77 -30.18 -7.92
C PHE A 6 -1.44 -30.15 -7.14
N THR A 7 -0.51 -31.03 -7.51
CA THR A 7 0.85 -31.10 -6.97
C THR A 7 1.66 -29.87 -7.39
N LYS A 8 2.62 -29.41 -6.57
CA LYS A 8 3.47 -28.22 -6.86
C LYS A 8 4.16 -28.26 -8.24
N LYS A 9 4.54 -29.46 -8.71
CA LYS A 9 5.12 -29.67 -10.06
C LYS A 9 4.10 -29.52 -11.19
N GLU A 10 2.86 -29.93 -10.98
CA GLU A 10 1.77 -29.85 -11.97
C GLU A 10 1.26 -28.42 -12.10
N LYS A 11 1.13 -27.70 -10.96
CA LYS A 11 0.84 -26.25 -10.95
C LYS A 11 1.88 -25.46 -11.75
N LYS A 12 3.17 -25.76 -11.56
CA LYS A 12 4.27 -25.07 -12.28
C LYS A 12 4.25 -25.35 -13.79
N LYS A 13 3.79 -26.53 -14.21
CA LYS A 13 3.69 -26.91 -15.63
C LYS A 13 2.47 -26.30 -16.33
N GLN A 14 1.38 -26.12 -15.60
CA GLN A 14 0.11 -25.58 -16.12
C GLN A 14 0.07 -24.03 -16.10
N PHE A 15 0.66 -23.40 -15.07
CA PHE A 15 0.55 -21.97 -14.79
C PHE A 15 1.87 -21.19 -14.96
N GLY A 16 2.93 -21.83 -15.47
CA GLY A 16 4.22 -21.17 -15.73
C GLY A 16 4.99 -20.76 -14.46
N GLU A 17 6.01 -19.92 -14.63
CA GLU A 17 6.78 -19.29 -13.53
C GLU A 17 6.25 -17.90 -13.13
N ASN A 18 5.08 -17.53 -13.65
CA ASN A 18 4.51 -16.21 -13.43
C ASN A 18 3.88 -16.11 -12.04
N ASN A 19 3.93 -14.91 -11.46
CA ASN A 19 3.35 -14.59 -10.16
C ASN A 19 1.90 -14.15 -10.37
N TYR A 20 0.99 -14.78 -9.63
CA TYR A 20 -0.43 -14.49 -9.66
C TYR A 20 -0.84 -13.71 -8.42
N TYR A 21 -1.45 -12.55 -8.62
CA TYR A 21 -1.96 -11.69 -7.56
C TYR A 21 -3.47 -11.54 -7.72
N GLU A 22 -4.24 -11.94 -6.72
CA GLU A 22 -5.69 -11.68 -6.68
C GLU A 22 -5.96 -10.50 -5.76
N LEU A 23 -6.59 -9.45 -6.31
CA LEU A 23 -6.99 -8.29 -5.53
C LEU A 23 -8.51 -8.20 -5.47
N PHE A 24 -9.01 -7.87 -4.28
CA PHE A 24 -10.42 -7.65 -3.99
C PHE A 24 -10.64 -6.16 -3.76
N PHE A 25 -11.52 -5.57 -4.56
CA PHE A 25 -11.90 -4.17 -4.44
C PHE A 25 -13.34 -4.05 -4.00
N SER A 26 -13.60 -3.11 -3.08
CA SER A 26 -14.93 -2.75 -2.63
C SER A 26 -15.15 -1.26 -2.87
N ASN A 27 -16.24 -0.91 -3.54
CA ASN A 27 -16.68 0.47 -3.65
C ASN A 27 -17.40 0.89 -2.37
N LYS A 28 -16.89 1.92 -1.70
CA LYS A 28 -17.51 2.53 -0.51
C LYS A 28 -17.87 3.96 -0.87
N GLY A 29 -19.14 4.21 -1.19
CA GLY A 29 -19.62 5.56 -1.51
C GLY A 29 -20.57 5.65 -2.69
N GLY A 30 -20.85 4.53 -3.38
CA GLY A 30 -21.90 4.45 -4.41
C GLY A 30 -21.56 5.13 -5.74
N LEU A 31 -20.41 5.81 -5.82
CA LEU A 31 -19.89 6.38 -7.07
C LEU A 31 -18.80 5.46 -7.60
N VAL A 32 -18.99 4.94 -8.81
CA VAL A 32 -17.99 4.08 -9.47
C VAL A 32 -16.87 4.92 -10.06
N MET A 33 -15.63 4.49 -9.83
CA MET A 33 -14.43 5.18 -10.30
C MET A 33 -13.47 4.20 -10.98
N PRO A 34 -12.63 4.66 -11.92
CA PRO A 34 -11.55 3.84 -12.44
C PRO A 34 -10.56 3.51 -11.31
N VAL A 35 -10.00 2.30 -11.33
CA VAL A 35 -9.01 1.86 -10.34
C VAL A 35 -7.63 1.93 -10.97
N ILE A 36 -6.77 2.77 -10.41
CA ILE A 36 -5.38 2.94 -10.85
C ILE A 36 -4.49 2.24 -9.84
N ILE A 37 -3.66 1.32 -10.31
CA ILE A 37 -2.79 0.51 -9.46
C ILE A 37 -1.34 0.74 -9.89
N GLU A 38 -0.50 1.07 -8.92
CA GLU A 38 0.95 1.08 -9.06
C GLU A 38 1.53 -0.18 -8.42
N TRP A 39 2.23 -0.96 -9.23
CA TRP A 39 2.97 -2.13 -8.82
C TRP A 39 4.42 -1.71 -8.60
N THR A 40 4.96 -1.98 -7.42
CA THR A 40 6.40 -1.86 -7.13
C THR A 40 6.99 -3.27 -7.03
N PHE A 41 7.98 -3.57 -7.87
CA PHE A 41 8.64 -4.87 -7.91
C PHE A 41 9.91 -4.89 -7.04
N GLU A 42 10.39 -6.10 -6.74
CA GLU A 42 11.61 -6.32 -5.93
C GLU A 42 12.87 -5.72 -6.56
N ASP A 43 12.91 -5.59 -7.89
CA ASP A 43 14.01 -4.95 -8.63
C ASP A 43 13.95 -3.41 -8.62
N GLY A 44 12.93 -2.83 -7.98
CA GLY A 44 12.70 -1.38 -7.90
C GLY A 44 11.99 -0.80 -9.12
N SER A 45 11.64 -1.60 -10.13
CA SER A 45 10.83 -1.13 -11.25
C SER A 45 9.38 -0.89 -10.81
N THR A 46 8.72 0.08 -11.45
CA THR A 46 7.30 0.38 -11.21
C THR A 46 6.49 0.21 -12.49
N GLU A 47 5.27 -0.29 -12.34
CA GLU A 47 4.31 -0.45 -13.44
C GLU A 47 2.96 0.09 -13.01
N ILE A 48 2.35 0.92 -13.86
CA ILE A 48 1.04 1.52 -13.60
C ILE A 48 0.01 0.82 -14.48
N GLU A 49 -0.99 0.23 -13.85
CA GLU A 49 -2.09 -0.44 -14.52
C GLU A 49 -3.40 0.33 -14.23
N ARG A 50 -4.09 0.74 -15.30
CA ARG A 50 -5.36 1.46 -15.21
C ARG A 50 -6.51 0.53 -15.55
N ILE A 51 -7.39 0.30 -14.59
CA ILE A 51 -8.61 -0.47 -14.76
C ILE A 51 -9.73 0.53 -15.03
N PRO A 52 -10.37 0.45 -16.20
CA PRO A 52 -11.39 1.41 -16.55
C PRO A 52 -12.70 1.08 -15.81
N VAL A 53 -13.61 2.05 -15.77
CA VAL A 53 -14.81 2.03 -14.91
C VAL A 53 -15.82 0.93 -15.31
N GLU A 54 -15.72 0.35 -16.49
CA GLU A 54 -16.64 -0.68 -16.98
C GLU A 54 -16.58 -1.97 -16.14
N ILE A 55 -15.51 -2.17 -15.36
CA ILE A 55 -15.38 -3.32 -14.47
C ILE A 55 -16.55 -3.42 -13.46
N TRP A 56 -17.12 -2.27 -13.08
CA TRP A 56 -18.23 -2.17 -12.14
C TRP A 56 -19.59 -2.53 -12.74
N ARG A 57 -19.70 -2.73 -14.07
CA ARG A 57 -20.99 -2.99 -14.73
C ARG A 57 -21.68 -4.29 -14.29
N LYS A 58 -20.91 -5.31 -13.90
CA LYS A 58 -21.47 -6.58 -13.43
C LYS A 58 -21.83 -6.52 -11.94
N ASN A 59 -21.06 -5.75 -11.17
CA ASN A 59 -21.24 -5.59 -9.74
C ASN A 59 -20.60 -4.26 -9.32
N GLU A 60 -21.44 -3.33 -8.86
CA GLU A 60 -21.03 -1.97 -8.49
C GLU A 60 -20.39 -1.93 -7.09
N ASN A 61 -20.65 -2.94 -6.25
CA ASN A 61 -20.22 -2.95 -4.86
C ASN A 61 -18.82 -3.54 -4.68
N ASN A 62 -18.52 -4.63 -5.41
CA ASN A 62 -17.23 -5.29 -5.32
C ASN A 62 -16.86 -6.00 -6.62
N PHE A 63 -15.56 -6.09 -6.86
CA PHE A 63 -15.02 -6.97 -7.89
C PHE A 63 -13.69 -7.56 -7.42
N GLN A 64 -13.38 -8.73 -7.97
CA GLN A 64 -12.07 -9.36 -7.82
C GLN A 64 -11.42 -9.44 -9.19
N LYS A 65 -10.12 -9.20 -9.24
CA LYS A 65 -9.34 -9.33 -10.46
C LYS A 65 -8.01 -10.00 -10.17
N VAL A 66 -7.66 -10.95 -11.02
CA VAL A 66 -6.36 -11.63 -11.00
C VAL A 66 -5.41 -10.92 -11.96
N PHE A 67 -4.21 -10.63 -11.48
CA PHE A 67 -3.11 -10.03 -12.21
C PHE A 67 -2.00 -11.05 -12.34
N VAL A 68 -1.44 -11.16 -13.55
CA VAL A 68 -0.31 -12.03 -13.84
C VAL A 68 0.90 -11.14 -14.06
N LYS A 69 1.95 -11.34 -13.26
CA LYS A 69 3.19 -10.56 -13.34
C LYS A 69 4.39 -11.50 -13.42
N ASP A 70 5.38 -11.14 -14.22
CA ASP A 70 6.59 -11.95 -14.36
C ASP A 70 7.52 -11.80 -13.15
N LYS A 71 7.44 -10.66 -12.45
CA LYS A 71 8.28 -10.31 -11.30
C LYS A 71 7.50 -10.35 -10.00
N VAL A 72 8.23 -10.54 -8.90
CA VAL A 72 7.67 -10.51 -7.55
C VAL A 72 7.36 -9.07 -7.15
N VAL A 73 6.13 -8.83 -6.71
CA VAL A 73 5.62 -7.55 -6.24
C VAL A 73 5.96 -7.37 -4.75
N THR A 74 6.52 -6.21 -4.41
CA THR A 74 6.86 -5.82 -3.04
C THR A 74 5.82 -4.86 -2.44
N SER A 75 5.28 -3.94 -3.24
CA SER A 75 4.28 -2.98 -2.77
C SER A 75 3.24 -2.73 -3.85
N ILE A 76 2.00 -2.55 -3.43
CA ILE A 76 0.86 -2.21 -4.27
C ILE A 76 0.30 -0.91 -3.73
N ARG A 77 0.15 0.09 -4.59
CA ARG A 77 -0.45 1.37 -4.25
C ARG A 77 -1.63 1.66 -5.16
N ILE A 78 -2.76 1.99 -4.56
CA ILE A 78 -3.95 2.45 -5.25
C ILE A 78 -3.85 3.97 -5.41
N ASP A 79 -4.13 4.45 -6.61
CA ASP A 79 -4.16 5.85 -7.00
C ASP A 79 -2.91 6.66 -6.59
N PRO A 80 -1.73 6.36 -7.17
CA PRO A 80 -0.48 7.07 -6.86
C PRO A 80 -0.53 8.56 -7.18
N TYR A 81 -1.35 8.95 -8.16
CA TYR A 81 -1.47 10.32 -8.66
C TYR A 81 -2.61 11.11 -8.03
N LYS A 82 -3.42 10.48 -7.16
CA LYS A 82 -4.59 11.10 -6.52
C LYS A 82 -5.58 11.65 -7.56
N GLU A 83 -5.80 10.88 -8.62
CA GLU A 83 -6.78 11.20 -9.66
C GLU A 83 -8.22 10.93 -9.17
N THR A 84 -8.37 10.04 -8.18
CA THR A 84 -9.68 9.68 -7.62
C THR A 84 -10.02 10.53 -6.41
N ALA A 85 -11.31 10.84 -6.25
CA ALA A 85 -11.82 11.64 -5.15
C ALA A 85 -12.06 10.77 -3.89
N ASP A 86 -11.02 10.06 -3.45
CA ASP A 86 -11.07 9.21 -2.26
C ASP A 86 -10.88 10.03 -0.96
N ILE A 87 -11.68 9.71 0.05
CA ILE A 87 -11.63 10.35 1.38
C ILE A 87 -10.59 9.70 2.29
N ASP A 88 -10.26 8.43 2.07
CA ASP A 88 -9.42 7.64 2.98
C ASP A 88 -8.20 7.05 2.28
N VAL A 89 -7.16 7.88 2.15
CA VAL A 89 -5.85 7.46 1.61
C VAL A 89 -5.09 6.46 2.48
N SER A 90 -5.55 6.17 3.71
CA SER A 90 -4.78 5.32 4.64
C SER A 90 -4.80 3.84 4.25
N ASN A 91 -5.78 3.42 3.46
CA ASN A 91 -5.98 2.03 3.03
C ASN A 91 -5.49 1.76 1.60
N ASN A 92 -4.91 2.75 0.92
CA ASN A 92 -4.48 2.65 -0.48
C ASN A 92 -3.11 1.98 -0.66
N ASP A 93 -2.37 1.75 0.43
CA ASP A 93 -1.04 1.14 0.39
C ASP A 93 -1.08 -0.30 0.95
N TRP A 94 -0.53 -1.24 0.18
CA TRP A 94 -0.17 -2.57 0.66
C TRP A 94 1.36 -2.77 0.54
N PRO A 95 2.05 -3.23 1.60
CA PRO A 95 1.55 -3.36 2.98
C PRO A 95 1.17 -2.00 3.59
N ILE A 96 0.24 -2.02 4.55
CA ILE A 96 -0.26 -0.80 5.22
C ILE A 96 0.92 -0.10 5.91
N ARG A 97 1.15 1.16 5.53
CA ARG A 97 2.20 1.99 6.12
C ARG A 97 1.62 2.73 7.32
N GLU A 98 2.21 2.54 8.50
CA GLU A 98 1.85 3.33 9.68
C GLU A 98 2.32 4.77 9.52
N VAL A 99 1.41 5.65 9.06
CA VAL A 99 1.70 7.08 8.96
C VAL A 99 1.59 7.70 10.36
N PRO A 100 2.62 8.39 10.87
CA PRO A 100 2.57 8.97 12.22
C PRO A 100 1.48 10.04 12.29
N THR A 101 0.66 9.98 13.33
CA THR A 101 -0.41 10.97 13.52
C THR A 101 0.18 12.35 13.82
N ARG A 102 -0.52 13.42 13.43
CA ARG A 102 -0.10 14.82 13.71
C ARG A 102 0.26 15.05 15.18
N PHE A 103 -0.47 14.41 16.09
CA PHE A 103 -0.23 14.48 17.53
C PHE A 103 1.06 13.75 17.97
N GLN A 104 1.38 12.59 17.39
CA GLN A 104 2.64 11.89 17.64
C GLN A 104 3.84 12.70 17.14
N VAL A 105 3.73 13.34 15.96
CA VAL A 105 4.76 14.25 15.44
C VAL A 105 4.94 15.45 16.37
N PHE A 106 3.85 16.07 16.81
CA PHE A 106 3.89 17.19 17.77
C PHE A 106 4.57 16.80 19.09
N LYS A 107 4.24 15.63 19.67
CA LYS A 107 4.89 15.13 20.89
C LYS A 107 6.39 14.88 20.68
N LYS A 108 6.78 14.28 19.55
CA LYS A 108 8.21 14.10 19.19
C LYS A 108 8.94 15.45 19.11
N HIS A 109 8.34 16.46 18.48
CA HIS A 109 8.93 17.81 18.43
C HIS A 109 9.07 18.46 19.81
N LYS A 110 8.10 18.28 20.72
CA LYS A 110 8.20 18.78 22.10
C LYS A 110 9.32 18.09 22.91
N GLN A 111 9.57 16.81 22.67
CA GLN A 111 10.70 16.09 23.27
C GLN A 111 12.05 16.48 22.65
N MET A 112 12.05 16.91 21.39
CA MET A 112 13.22 17.41 20.65
C MET A 112 13.47 18.92 20.85
N GLU A 113 12.89 19.56 21.86
CA GLU A 113 13.42 20.85 22.35
C GLU A 113 14.86 20.62 22.84
N GLN A 114 15.82 20.77 21.93
CA GLN A 114 17.21 20.86 22.32
C GLN A 114 17.35 22.02 23.28
N LEU A 115 17.90 21.73 24.46
CA LEU A 115 18.20 22.74 25.48
C LEU A 115 18.81 23.98 24.83
N ASN A 116 18.22 25.14 25.11
CA ASN A 116 18.75 26.40 24.60
C ASN A 116 20.20 26.58 25.10
N PRO A 117 21.07 27.32 24.39
CA PRO A 117 22.49 27.46 24.74
C PRO A 117 22.74 27.85 26.20
N MET A 118 21.86 28.72 26.74
CA MET A 118 21.88 29.13 28.16
C MET A 118 21.57 27.99 29.13
N GLN A 119 20.64 27.09 28.79
CA GLN A 119 20.32 25.89 29.58
C GLN A 119 21.42 24.81 29.46
N LYS A 120 22.02 24.65 28.28
CA LYS A 120 23.19 23.78 28.07
C LYS A 120 24.38 24.25 28.91
N ALA A 121 24.63 25.56 28.96
CA ALA A 121 25.68 26.15 29.79
C ALA A 121 25.45 25.88 31.30
N LYS A 122 24.23 26.11 31.81
CA LYS A 122 23.88 25.82 33.21
C LYS A 122 24.04 24.34 33.58
N LYS A 123 23.80 23.42 32.64
CA LYS A 123 23.96 21.97 32.87
C LYS A 123 25.43 21.53 32.90
N LYS A 124 26.32 22.20 32.14
CA LYS A 124 27.78 21.98 32.18
C LYS A 124 28.40 22.45 33.50
N VAL A 125 27.95 23.57 34.04
CA VAL A 125 28.42 24.13 35.33
C VAL A 125 28.04 23.25 36.54
N LYS A 126 26.98 22.45 36.42
CA LYS A 126 26.47 21.57 37.50
C LYS A 126 27.08 20.16 37.53
N LYS A 127 27.92 19.78 36.58
CA LYS A 127 28.58 18.46 36.59
C LYS A 127 29.91 18.61 37.36
N PRO A 128 30.11 17.89 38.48
CA PRO A 128 31.36 17.93 39.24
C PRO A 128 32.53 17.33 38.44
#